data_AF-W2D216-F1
#
_entry.id   AF-W2D216-F1
#
_cell.length_a   1.000
_cell.length_b   1.000
_cell.length_c   1.000
_cell.angle_alpha   90.00
_cell.angle_beta   90.00
_cell.angle_gamma   90.00
#
_symmetry.space_group_name_H-M   'P 1'
#
loop_
_entity.id
_entity.type
_entity.pdbx_description
1 polymer ?
#
loop_
_entity_poly.entity_id
_entity_poly.type
_entity_poly.pdbx_seq_one_letter_code
_entity_poly.pdbx_strand_id
1 'polypeptide(L)'
;GVARRVPANDGLWLHTAGSVSMNVFRGRARRYGVLYPLQTFSRERSVDFRRVPCFVEGCTTEVTDEVRRLAQRLSDEVHELSSVDRAYLHLAAVFACNFTNHMYALADGIMRARGIDGSVLRPLIDETAAKIHRLTPREAQTGPALR
;
A
#
# COMPACT_ATOMS: atom_id res chain seq x y z
N GLY A 1 -1.36 19.46 10.85
CA GLY A 1 -1.74 18.49 9.80
C GLY A 1 -2.87 19.03 8.95
N VAL A 2 -2.99 18.58 7.70
CA VAL A 2 -3.96 19.04 6.69
C VAL A 2 -5.41 19.06 7.22
N ALA A 3 -5.81 18.05 8.00
CA ALA A 3 -7.14 17.96 8.60
C ALA A 3 -7.55 19.15 9.48
N ARG A 4 -6.60 19.92 10.04
CA ARG A 4 -6.90 21.13 10.85
C ARG A 4 -7.25 22.35 10.01
N ARG A 5 -6.98 22.32 8.70
CA ARG A 5 -7.23 23.43 7.77
C ARG A 5 -8.56 23.29 7.03
N VAL A 6 -9.27 22.18 7.21
CA VAL A 6 -10.57 21.93 6.58
C VAL A 6 -11.65 22.61 7.44
N PRO A 7 -12.44 23.54 6.88
CA PRO A 7 -13.56 24.17 7.60
C PRO A 7 -14.61 23.16 8.03
N ALA A 8 -15.35 23.46 9.10
CA ALA A 8 -16.47 22.62 9.54
C ALA A 8 -17.51 22.47 8.41
N ASN A 9 -17.92 21.24 8.15
CA ASN A 9 -18.91 20.89 7.12
C ASN A 9 -19.54 19.51 7.42
N ASP A 10 -20.62 19.19 6.70
CA ASP A 10 -21.36 17.92 6.84
C ASP A 10 -20.92 16.84 5.83
N GLY A 11 -19.79 17.07 5.17
CA GLY A 11 -19.21 16.13 4.21
C GLY A 11 -18.68 14.86 4.86
N LEU A 12 -18.44 13.85 4.02
CA LEU A 12 -17.74 12.63 4.40
C LEU A 12 -16.22 12.87 4.37
N TRP A 13 -15.56 12.79 5.53
CA TRP A 13 -14.12 13.04 5.64
C TRP A 13 -13.35 11.73 5.58
N LEU A 14 -12.52 11.57 4.55
CA LEU A 14 -11.69 10.39 4.36
C LEU A 14 -10.21 10.75 4.34
N HIS A 15 -9.38 9.85 4.86
CA HIS A 15 -7.95 9.84 4.55
C HIS A 15 -7.57 8.54 3.85
N THR A 16 -6.38 8.54 3.24
CA THR A 16 -5.85 7.42 2.46
C THR A 16 -4.54 6.86 3.05
N ALA A 17 -4.21 7.19 4.30
CA ALA A 17 -3.00 6.70 4.96
C ALA A 17 -3.20 5.30 5.56
N GLY A 18 -2.23 4.40 5.34
CA GLY A 18 -2.26 3.03 5.84
C GLY A 18 -2.08 2.92 7.35
N SER A 19 -1.24 3.76 7.96
CA SER A 19 -0.87 3.68 9.39
C SER A 19 -1.58 4.68 10.31
N VAL A 20 -2.44 5.54 9.75
CA VAL A 20 -3.17 6.55 10.53
C VAL A 20 -4.57 6.04 10.84
N SER A 21 -5.03 6.19 12.09
CA SER A 21 -6.40 5.81 12.48
C SER A 21 -7.44 6.84 12.00
N MET A 22 -8.66 6.38 11.67
CA MET A 22 -9.78 7.27 11.32
C MET A 22 -10.11 8.29 12.43
N ASN A 23 -9.74 8.00 13.68
CA ASN A 23 -9.98 8.84 14.85
C ASN A 23 -9.27 10.20 14.79
N VAL A 24 -8.37 10.44 13.83
CA VAL A 24 -7.82 11.79 13.57
C VAL A 24 -8.91 12.84 13.27
N PHE A 25 -10.09 12.39 12.84
CA PHE A 25 -11.26 13.22 12.55
C PHE A 25 -12.29 13.28 13.68
N ARG A 26 -12.13 12.49 14.74
CA ARG A 26 -13.07 12.46 15.87
C ARG A 26 -13.20 13.85 16.49
N GLY A 27 -14.44 14.30 16.69
CA GLY A 27 -14.75 15.64 17.22
C GLY A 27 -14.58 16.79 16.21
N ARG A 28 -14.20 16.51 14.95
CA ARG A 28 -14.11 17.51 13.87
C ARG A 28 -15.13 17.29 12.76
N ALA A 29 -15.44 16.04 12.47
CA ALA A 29 -16.45 15.65 11.50
C ALA A 29 -17.43 14.68 12.14
N ARG A 30 -18.70 14.73 11.71
CA ARG A 30 -19.72 13.74 12.11
C ARG A 30 -19.62 12.45 11.30
N ARG A 31 -19.15 12.55 10.05
CA ARG A 31 -19.06 11.46 9.08
C ARG A 31 -17.62 11.35 8.62
N TYR A 32 -16.93 10.30 9.05
CA TYR A 32 -15.52 10.13 8.71
C TYR A 32 -15.11 8.65 8.62
N GLY A 33 -14.01 8.41 7.91
CA GLY A 33 -13.52 7.06 7.67
C GLY A 33 -12.19 7.04 6.92
N VAL A 34 -11.90 5.91 6.31
CA VAL A 34 -10.67 5.63 5.55
C VAL A 34 -11.03 4.96 4.24
N LEU A 35 -10.37 5.39 3.16
CA LEU A 35 -10.32 4.69 1.89
C LEU A 35 -8.84 4.50 1.55
N TYR A 36 -8.32 3.31 1.78
CA TYR A 36 -6.89 3.00 1.65
C TYR A 36 -6.63 2.06 0.47
N PRO A 37 -6.22 2.58 -0.69
CA PRO A 37 -5.76 1.76 -1.79
C PRO A 37 -4.34 1.24 -1.52
N LEU A 38 -4.16 -0.08 -1.52
CA LEU A 38 -2.87 -0.73 -1.32
C LEU A 38 -2.11 -0.79 -2.64
N GLN A 39 -1.36 0.27 -2.95
CA GLN A 39 -0.55 0.34 -4.16
C GLN A 39 0.66 1.27 -3.95
N THR A 40 1.76 1.00 -4.65
CA THR A 40 2.85 1.97 -4.81
C THR A 40 2.47 2.97 -5.91
N PHE A 41 2.15 4.21 -5.53
CA PHE A 41 1.87 5.26 -6.51
C PHE A 41 3.18 5.86 -7.01
N SER A 42 3.44 5.77 -8.32
CA SER A 42 4.43 6.58 -9.01
C SER A 42 3.71 7.51 -10.00
N ARG A 43 4.16 8.78 -10.08
CA ARG A 43 3.51 9.79 -10.96
C ARG A 43 3.49 9.41 -12.43
N GLU A 44 4.39 8.53 -12.86
CA GLU A 44 4.68 8.23 -14.26
C GLU A 44 4.02 6.93 -14.75
N ARG A 45 3.41 6.13 -13.86
CA ARG A 45 2.83 4.83 -14.21
C ARG A 45 1.32 4.83 -14.09
N SER A 46 0.64 4.57 -15.21
CA SER A 46 -0.78 4.24 -15.20
C SER A 46 -0.96 2.86 -14.57
N VAL A 47 -1.82 2.80 -13.55
CA VAL A 47 -2.23 1.57 -12.87
C VAL A 47 -3.69 1.34 -13.19
N ASP A 48 -4.04 0.11 -13.60
CA ASP A 48 -5.45 -0.28 -13.66
C ASP A 48 -5.99 -0.36 -12.23
N PHE A 49 -6.69 0.71 -11.82
CA PHE A 49 -7.19 0.85 -10.47
C PHE A 49 -8.26 -0.20 -10.14
N ARG A 50 -8.90 -0.81 -11.16
CA ARG A 50 -9.89 -1.86 -10.94
C ARG A 50 -9.34 -3.06 -10.18
N ARG A 51 -8.03 -3.29 -10.28
CA ARG A 51 -7.35 -4.43 -9.65
C ARG A 51 -6.62 -4.06 -8.36
N VAL A 52 -6.73 -2.82 -7.88
CA VAL A 52 -6.03 -2.35 -6.70
C VAL A 52 -6.85 -2.65 -5.45
N PRO A 53 -6.37 -3.49 -4.51
CA PRO A 53 -7.09 -3.75 -3.26
C PRO A 53 -7.33 -2.45 -2.49
N CYS A 54 -8.59 -2.16 -2.19
CA CYS A 54 -9.02 -0.99 -1.46
C CYS A 54 -9.59 -1.40 -0.10
N PHE A 55 -9.00 -0.89 0.97
CA PHE A 55 -9.42 -1.17 2.35
C PHE A 55 -10.22 0.01 2.89
N VAL A 56 -11.42 -0.26 3.40
CA VAL A 56 -12.36 0.76 3.88
C VAL A 56 -12.67 0.61 5.36
N GLU A 57 -12.92 1.74 6.02
CA GLU A 57 -13.33 1.83 7.43
C GLU A 57 -14.20 3.08 7.59
N GLY A 58 -15.25 3.03 8.43
CA GLY A 58 -16.13 4.16 8.71
C GLY A 58 -16.40 4.29 10.22
N CYS A 59 -16.77 5.50 10.65
CA CYS A 59 -17.07 5.78 12.05
C CYS A 59 -18.37 5.13 12.55
N THR A 60 -19.25 4.73 11.63
CA THR A 60 -20.45 3.91 11.86
C THR A 60 -20.62 2.95 10.69
N THR A 61 -21.47 1.93 10.83
CA THR A 61 -21.78 0.97 9.77
C THR A 61 -22.31 1.65 8.51
N GLU A 62 -23.18 2.66 8.65
CA GLU A 62 -23.74 3.40 7.53
C GLU A 62 -22.66 4.17 6.75
N VAL A 63 -21.70 4.75 7.47
CA VAL A 63 -20.56 5.44 6.86
C VAL A 63 -19.64 4.43 6.18
N THR A 64 -19.37 3.27 6.79
CA THR A 64 -18.58 2.20 6.17
C THR A 64 -19.19 1.74 4.85
N ASP A 65 -20.51 1.55 4.80
CA ASP A 65 -21.23 1.18 3.57
C ASP A 65 -21.16 2.26 2.49
N GLU A 66 -21.20 3.54 2.88
CA GLU A 66 -21.03 4.65 1.94
C GLU A 66 -19.62 4.69 1.36
N VAL A 67 -18.59 4.53 2.20
CA VAL A 67 -17.18 4.49 1.75
C VAL A 67 -16.95 3.28 0.86
N ARG A 68 -17.54 2.12 1.19
CA ARG A 68 -17.51 0.91 0.36
C ARG A 68 -18.09 1.17 -1.03
N ARG A 69 -19.29 1.76 -1.12
CA ARG A 69 -19.92 2.11 -2.42
C ARG A 69 -19.05 3.06 -3.23
N LEU A 70 -18.39 4.02 -2.58
CA LEU A 70 -17.44 4.91 -3.25
C LEU A 70 -16.23 4.14 -3.79
N ALA A 71 -15.62 3.27 -2.98
CA ALA A 71 -14.46 2.46 -3.36
C ALA A 71 -14.78 1.49 -4.53
N GLN A 72 -15.98 0.90 -4.54
CA GLN A 72 -16.45 -0.01 -5.59
C GLN A 72 -16.59 0.64 -6.97
N ARG A 73 -16.66 1.98 -7.03
CA ARG A 73 -16.61 2.71 -8.31
C ARG A 73 -15.20 2.80 -8.88
N LEU A 74 -14.18 2.52 -8.07
CA LEU A 74 -12.77 2.66 -8.41
C LEU A 74 -12.11 1.29 -8.58
N SER A 75 -12.42 0.34 -7.69
CA SER A 75 -11.81 -0.99 -7.63
C SER A 75 -12.87 -2.10 -7.54
N ASP A 76 -12.56 -3.24 -8.14
CA ASP A 76 -13.31 -4.49 -8.01
C ASP A 76 -12.95 -5.24 -6.71
N GLU A 77 -11.83 -4.89 -6.08
CA GLU A 77 -11.30 -5.50 -4.85
C GLU A 77 -11.47 -4.55 -3.65
N VAL A 78 -12.62 -4.64 -2.96
CA VAL A 78 -12.94 -3.77 -1.81
C VAL A 78 -13.18 -4.59 -0.54
N HIS A 79 -12.42 -4.30 0.51
CA HIS A 79 -12.47 -5.03 1.78
C HIS A 79 -12.63 -4.07 2.95
N GLU A 80 -13.35 -4.50 3.99
CA GLU A 80 -13.37 -3.77 5.26
C GLU A 80 -12.15 -4.15 6.10
N LEU A 81 -11.52 -3.17 6.75
CA LEU A 81 -10.35 -3.43 7.58
C LEU A 81 -10.23 -2.39 8.71
N SER A 82 -10.06 -2.87 9.94
CA SER A 82 -9.91 -2.00 11.11
C SER A 82 -8.63 -1.14 11.01
N SER A 83 -8.60 -0.01 11.73
CA SER A 83 -7.39 0.82 11.83
C SER A 83 -6.17 0.04 12.31
N VAL A 84 -6.36 -0.94 13.20
CA VAL A 84 -5.27 -1.77 13.74
C VAL A 84 -4.75 -2.70 12.64
N ASP A 85 -5.63 -3.47 12.01
CA ASP A 85 -5.22 -4.44 10.99
C ASP A 85 -4.66 -3.76 9.73
N ARG A 86 -5.19 -2.58 9.38
CA ARG A 86 -4.66 -1.76 8.28
C ARG A 86 -3.23 -1.29 8.58
N ALA A 87 -2.92 -0.95 9.82
CA ALA A 87 -1.56 -0.58 10.20
C ALA A 87 -0.60 -1.77 10.06
N TYR A 88 -1.02 -2.98 10.45
CA TYR A 88 -0.24 -4.21 10.24
C TYR A 88 -0.05 -4.54 8.75
N LEU A 89 -1.12 -4.43 7.96
CA LEU A 89 -1.07 -4.64 6.52
C LEU A 89 -0.14 -3.61 5.84
N HIS A 90 -0.20 -2.35 6.26
CA HIS A 90 0.71 -1.31 5.75
C HIS A 90 2.17 -1.62 6.11
N LEU A 91 2.44 -2.07 7.34
CA LEU A 91 3.77 -2.50 7.74
C LEU A 91 4.28 -3.65 6.86
N ALA A 92 3.46 -4.68 6.63
CA ALA A 92 3.82 -5.78 5.74
C ALA A 92 4.10 -5.31 4.31
N ALA A 93 3.32 -4.36 3.79
CA ALA A 93 3.54 -3.76 2.48
C ALA A 93 4.85 -2.95 2.39
N VAL A 94 5.27 -2.28 3.47
CA VAL A 94 6.57 -1.61 3.54
C VAL A 94 7.71 -2.61 3.34
N PHE A 95 7.63 -3.79 3.97
CA PHE A 95 8.62 -4.85 3.73
C PHE A 95 8.55 -5.37 2.30
N ALA A 96 7.37 -5.73 1.82
CA ALA A 96 7.18 -6.34 0.50
C ALA A 96 7.58 -5.41 -0.66
N CYS A 97 7.41 -4.10 -0.50
CA CYS A 97 7.64 -3.13 -1.57
C CYS A 97 8.79 -2.15 -1.27
N ASN A 98 8.70 -1.36 -0.20
CA ASN A 98 9.66 -0.26 0.03
C ASN A 98 11.06 -0.79 0.37
N PHE A 99 11.17 -1.75 1.28
CA PHE A 99 12.46 -2.35 1.63
C PHE A 99 13.00 -3.20 0.50
N THR A 100 12.17 -3.97 -0.18
CA THR A 100 12.54 -4.68 -1.42
C THR A 100 13.16 -3.73 -2.45
N ASN A 101 12.53 -2.58 -2.72
CA ASN A 101 13.08 -1.58 -3.63
C ASN A 101 14.40 -0.97 -3.13
N HIS A 102 14.53 -0.75 -1.82
CA HIS A 102 15.80 -0.29 -1.24
C HIS A 102 16.93 -1.31 -1.44
N MET A 103 16.64 -2.62 -1.33
CA MET A 103 17.63 -3.66 -1.63
C MET A 103 18.09 -3.61 -3.09
N TYR A 104 17.19 -3.31 -4.03
CA TYR A 104 17.57 -3.10 -5.44
C TYR A 104 18.49 -1.90 -5.61
N ALA A 105 18.22 -0.79 -4.91
CA ALA A 105 19.07 0.41 -4.94
C ALA A 105 20.48 0.14 -4.38
N LEU A 106 20.59 -0.62 -3.28
CA LEU A 106 21.88 -1.02 -2.71
C LEU A 106 22.66 -1.92 -3.68
N ALA A 107 22.00 -2.89 -4.31
CA ALA A 107 22.62 -3.79 -5.28
C ALA A 107 23.11 -3.02 -6.53
N ASP A 108 22.32 -2.08 -7.06
CA ASP A 108 22.73 -1.19 -8.15
C ASP A 108 23.95 -0.34 -7.74
N GLY A 109 23.98 0.19 -6.52
CA GLY A 109 25.13 0.92 -5.97
C GLY A 109 26.42 0.10 -5.94
N ILE A 110 26.34 -1.18 -5.54
CA ILE A 110 27.49 -2.11 -5.53
C ILE A 110 28.04 -2.33 -6.95
N MET A 111 27.17 -2.51 -7.94
CA MET A 111 27.57 -2.70 -9.35
C MET A 111 28.20 -1.44 -9.92
N ARG A 112 27.60 -0.27 -9.67
CA ARG A 112 28.11 1.03 -10.13
C ARG A 112 29.47 1.37 -9.54
N ALA A 113 29.75 0.98 -8.30
CA ALA A 113 31.08 1.15 -7.70
C ALA A 113 32.19 0.38 -8.45
N ARG A 114 31.83 -0.57 -9.32
CA ARG A 114 32.74 -1.32 -10.21
C ARG A 114 32.63 -0.91 -11.68
N GLY A 115 31.89 0.16 -11.99
CA GLY A 115 31.67 0.61 -13.37
C GLY A 115 30.75 -0.29 -14.18
N ILE A 116 29.99 -1.19 -13.54
CA ILE A 116 29.04 -2.08 -14.20
C ILE A 116 27.65 -1.46 -14.09
N ASP A 117 26.90 -1.43 -15.19
CA ASP A 117 25.51 -0.99 -15.18
C ASP A 117 24.65 -1.97 -14.36
N GLY A 118 23.96 -1.48 -13.31
CA GLY A 118 23.10 -2.31 -12.47
C GLY A 118 21.86 -2.86 -13.19
N SER A 119 21.56 -2.39 -14.40
CA SER A 119 20.49 -2.97 -15.24
C SER A 119 20.69 -4.47 -15.51
N VAL A 120 21.93 -4.98 -15.43
CA VAL A 120 22.24 -6.42 -15.54
C VAL A 120 21.56 -7.27 -14.46
N LEU A 121 21.13 -6.68 -13.35
CA LEU A 121 20.44 -7.37 -12.26
C LEU A 121 18.93 -7.56 -12.53
N ARG A 122 18.35 -6.84 -13.50
CA ARG A 122 16.88 -6.85 -13.75
C ARG A 122 16.33 -8.26 -14.01
N PRO A 123 16.95 -9.12 -14.84
CA PRO A 123 16.43 -10.47 -15.08
C PRO A 123 16.36 -11.31 -13.78
N LEU A 124 17.32 -11.15 -12.86
CA LEU A 124 17.32 -11.85 -11.58
C LEU A 124 16.22 -11.34 -10.63
N ILE A 125 15.99 -10.03 -10.64
CA ILE A 125 14.91 -9.39 -9.87
C ILE A 125 13.55 -9.88 -10.37
N ASP A 126 13.35 -9.87 -11.69
CA ASP A 126 12.10 -10.30 -12.32
C ASP A 126 11.80 -11.78 -12.02
N GLU A 127 12.80 -12.66 -12.13
CA GLU A 127 12.65 -14.09 -11.79
C GLU A 127 12.32 -14.28 -10.30
N THR A 128 12.96 -13.51 -9.41
CA THR A 128 12.69 -13.59 -7.96
C THR A 128 11.26 -13.18 -7.63
N ALA A 129 10.76 -12.10 -8.24
CA ALA A 129 9.38 -11.67 -8.09
C ALA A 129 8.38 -12.64 -8.75
N ALA A 130 8.75 -13.24 -9.89
CA ALA A 130 7.89 -14.21 -10.57
C ALA A 130 7.67 -15.48 -9.74
N LYS A 131 8.68 -15.95 -9.00
CA LYS A 131 8.60 -17.17 -8.18
C LYS A 131 7.53 -17.13 -7.10
N ILE A 132 7.29 -15.98 -6.47
CA ILE A 132 6.31 -15.87 -5.38
C ILE A 132 4.85 -16.02 -5.86
N HIS A 133 4.60 -16.01 -7.18
CA HIS A 133 3.30 -16.35 -7.74
C HIS A 133 3.02 -17.86 -7.80
N ARG A 134 4.05 -18.70 -7.64
CA ARG A 134 3.96 -20.17 -7.74
C ARG A 134 4.46 -20.88 -6.48
N LEU A 135 5.32 -20.23 -5.72
CA LEU A 135 5.97 -20.75 -4.52
C LEU A 135 5.68 -19.81 -3.35
N THR A 136 5.68 -20.35 -2.13
CA THR A 136 5.73 -19.50 -0.94
C THR A 136 7.07 -18.76 -0.87
N PRO A 137 7.16 -17.59 -0.20
CA PRO A 137 8.43 -16.88 -0.01
C PRO A 137 9.53 -17.76 0.61
N ARG A 138 9.15 -18.69 1.48
CA ARG A 138 10.09 -19.63 2.12
C ARG A 138 10.66 -20.65 1.13
N GLU A 139 9.83 -21.17 0.23
CA GLU A 139 10.27 -22.11 -0.81
C GLU A 139 11.06 -21.42 -1.92
N ALA A 140 10.73 -20.16 -2.22
CA ALA A 140 11.43 -19.36 -3.23
C ALA A 140 12.81 -18.87 -2.77
N GLN A 141 13.09 -18.89 -1.46
CA GLN A 141 14.38 -18.54 -0.91
C GLN A 141 15.47 -19.41 -1.57
N THR A 142 16.61 -18.83 -1.92
CA THR A 142 17.79 -19.55 -2.43
C THR A 142 19.07 -18.84 -1.97
N GLY A 143 20.25 -19.40 -2.28
CA GLY A 143 21.53 -18.73 -2.07
C GLY A 143 22.03 -18.73 -0.62
N PRO A 144 22.94 -17.81 -0.24
CA PRO A 144 23.54 -17.76 1.10
C PRO A 144 22.54 -17.54 2.23
N ALA A 145 21.35 -17.02 1.95
CA ALA A 145 20.30 -16.84 2.95
C ALA A 145 19.63 -18.18 3.38
N LEU A 146 19.92 -19.28 2.68
CA LEU A 146 19.48 -20.64 3.01
C LEU A 146 20.62 -21.54 3.50
N ARG A 147 21.88 -21.19 3.23
CA ARG A 147 23.05 -22.05 3.35
C ARG A 147 23.98 -21.55 4.45
#